data_AF-A0A536AQV8-F1
#
_entry.id   AF-A0A536AQV8-F1
#
_cell.length_a   1.000
_cell.length_b   1.000
_cell.length_c   1.000
_cell.angle_alpha   90.00
_cell.angle_beta   90.00
_cell.angle_gamma   90.00
#
_symmetry.space_group_name_H-M   'P 1'
#
loop_
_entity.id
_entity.type
_entity.pdbx_description
1 polymer ?
#
loop_
_entity_poly.entity_id
_entity_poly.type
_entity_poly.pdbx_seq_one_letter_code
_entity_poly.pdbx_strand_id
1 'polypeptide(L)'
;MRPPTIHFIVGRLVAVGTLVIASLVLASPANADVIANEHFMFTVTNMNPCAPQDGLVTLNFEEHRVTQQLADGTLVIHSNFHGTGTSASGVEYVVNRHQVTVVVGQTGSATFEVRRISKGSGDNVQIEATRTFPPVVDTITFRCVG
;
A
#
# COMPACT_ATOMS: atom_id res chain seq x y z
N MET A 1 59.04 11.99 -64.07
CA MET A 1 58.81 11.64 -62.65
C MET A 1 58.79 12.91 -61.80
N ARG A 2 57.61 13.29 -61.30
CA ARG A 2 57.35 14.05 -60.06
C ARG A 2 55.81 14.13 -59.90
N PRO A 3 55.21 13.71 -58.78
CA PRO A 3 53.77 13.78 -58.58
C PRO A 3 53.34 15.19 -58.13
N PRO A 4 52.13 15.66 -58.47
CA PRO A 4 51.59 16.89 -57.90
C PRO A 4 50.99 16.63 -56.51
N THR A 5 51.46 17.38 -55.52
CA THR A 5 50.90 17.44 -54.16
C THR A 5 49.88 18.58 -54.10
N ILE A 6 48.64 18.26 -53.72
CA ILE A 6 47.56 19.21 -53.52
C ILE A 6 47.57 19.66 -52.06
N HIS A 7 47.64 20.97 -51.83
CA HIS A 7 47.52 21.59 -50.51
C HIS A 7 46.05 21.87 -50.20
N PHE A 8 45.54 21.32 -49.10
CA PHE A 8 44.23 21.70 -48.56
C PHE A 8 44.40 22.81 -47.52
N ILE A 9 43.79 23.96 -47.79
CA ILE A 9 43.62 25.06 -46.86
C ILE A 9 42.38 24.74 -46.01
N VAL A 10 42.57 24.42 -44.72
CA VAL A 10 41.45 24.32 -43.78
C VAL A 10 41.24 25.70 -43.15
N GLY A 11 40.24 26.41 -43.67
CA GLY A 11 39.83 27.73 -43.23
C GLY A 11 39.29 27.74 -41.80
N ARG A 12 39.61 28.83 -41.09
CA ARG A 12 39.07 29.19 -39.78
C ARG A 12 37.64 29.72 -39.90
N LEU A 13 36.81 29.32 -38.93
CA LEU A 13 35.77 30.09 -38.21
C LEU A 13 34.74 30.93 -39.01
N VAL A 14 33.46 30.57 -38.97
CA VAL A 14 32.41 31.00 -37.99
C VAL A 14 31.04 30.58 -38.55
N ALA A 15 30.29 29.75 -37.80
CA ALA A 15 28.84 29.59 -37.93
C ALA A 15 28.31 29.21 -36.54
N VAL A 16 27.95 30.19 -35.70
CA VAL A 16 26.57 30.63 -35.44
C VAL A 16 25.60 29.46 -35.23
N GLY A 17 25.38 29.16 -33.94
CA GLY A 17 24.05 29.05 -33.37
C GLY A 17 23.11 27.97 -33.91
N THR A 18 23.15 26.79 -33.29
CA THR A 18 21.96 26.14 -32.71
C THR A 18 22.42 24.96 -31.87
N LEU A 19 22.75 25.22 -30.60
CA LEU A 19 22.86 24.17 -29.61
C LEU A 19 21.43 23.67 -29.36
N VAL A 20 21.02 22.62 -30.06
CA VAL A 20 19.79 21.89 -29.73
C VAL A 20 20.08 21.19 -28.40
N ILE A 21 19.81 21.89 -27.30
CA ILE A 21 19.65 21.26 -25.99
C ILE A 21 18.36 20.47 -26.12
N ALA A 22 18.48 19.20 -26.50
CA ALA A 22 17.40 18.26 -26.29
C ALA A 22 17.11 18.31 -24.79
N SER A 23 15.95 18.86 -24.41
CA SER A 23 15.41 18.74 -23.07
C SER A 23 15.26 17.25 -22.81
N LEU A 24 16.29 16.62 -22.25
CA LEU A 24 16.13 15.40 -21.47
C LEU A 24 15.21 15.82 -20.33
N VAL A 25 13.90 15.69 -20.56
CA VAL A 25 12.93 15.54 -19.49
C VAL A 25 13.33 14.23 -18.84
N LEU A 26 14.25 14.33 -17.88
CA LEU A 26 14.35 13.37 -16.80
C LEU A 26 12.96 13.37 -16.20
N ALA A 27 12.13 12.41 -16.62
CA ALA A 27 10.93 12.08 -15.89
C ALA A 27 11.44 11.71 -14.50
N SER A 28 11.41 12.68 -13.59
CA SER A 28 11.55 12.41 -12.18
C SER A 28 10.56 11.28 -11.90
N PRO A 29 10.97 10.16 -11.27
CA PRO A 29 9.98 9.23 -10.77
C PRO A 29 9.02 10.09 -9.94
N ALA A 30 7.74 10.09 -10.29
CA ALA A 30 6.72 10.76 -9.50
C ALA A 30 6.80 10.11 -8.11
N ASN A 31 7.50 10.75 -7.19
CA ASN A 31 7.65 10.25 -5.84
C ASN A 31 6.26 10.37 -5.21
N ALA A 32 5.77 9.26 -4.65
CA ALA A 32 4.60 9.30 -3.81
C ALA A 32 4.98 10.06 -2.53
N ASP A 33 4.35 11.22 -2.30
CA ASP A 33 4.63 12.00 -1.11
C ASP A 33 3.88 11.38 0.07
N VAL A 34 4.58 11.05 1.16
CA VAL A 34 3.94 10.66 2.41
C VAL A 34 3.34 11.92 3.04
N ILE A 35 2.02 11.99 3.06
CA ILE A 35 1.28 13.17 3.56
C ILE A 35 0.74 12.98 4.97
N ALA A 36 0.64 11.74 5.45
CA ALA A 36 0.29 11.43 6.83
C ALA A 36 0.93 10.12 7.30
N ASN A 37 1.31 10.07 8.58
CA ASN A 37 1.83 8.89 9.26
C ASN A 37 1.33 8.93 10.71
N GLU A 38 0.37 8.07 11.02
CA GLU A 38 -0.47 8.17 12.22
C GLU A 38 -0.59 6.83 12.92
N HIS A 39 -0.75 6.88 14.25
CA HIS A 39 -1.08 5.72 15.07
C HIS A 39 -2.43 5.93 15.74
N PHE A 40 -3.31 4.93 15.65
CA PHE A 40 -4.63 4.95 16.27
C PHE A 40 -4.78 3.79 17.23
N MET A 41 -5.51 4.05 18.31
CA MET A 41 -5.94 3.01 19.25
C MET A 41 -7.46 2.93 19.21
N PHE A 42 -8.00 1.74 19.03
CA PHE A 42 -9.44 1.52 19.07
C PHE A 42 -9.79 0.11 19.56
N THR A 43 -11.00 -0.04 20.05
CA THR A 43 -11.50 -1.32 20.56
C THR A 43 -12.59 -1.84 19.63
N VAL A 44 -12.55 -3.14 19.32
CA VAL A 44 -13.57 -3.84 18.54
C VAL A 44 -13.97 -5.11 19.28
N THR A 45 -15.27 -5.38 19.34
CA THR A 45 -15.80 -6.64 19.82
C THR A 45 -16.23 -7.49 18.64
N ASN A 46 -15.64 -8.68 18.49
CA ASN A 46 -15.93 -9.61 17.40
C ASN A 46 -16.02 -11.05 17.90
N MET A 47 -16.68 -11.91 17.14
CA MET A 47 -16.68 -13.36 17.35
C MET A 47 -15.61 -14.02 16.49
N ASN A 48 -14.96 -15.06 17.00
CA ASN A 48 -14.17 -15.97 16.15
C ASN A 48 -15.12 -17.06 15.58
N PRO A 49 -15.48 -17.03 14.28
CA PRO A 49 -16.41 -18.02 13.71
C PRO A 49 -15.85 -19.44 13.71
N CYS A 50 -14.54 -19.61 13.85
CA CYS A 50 -13.88 -20.92 13.97
C CYS A 50 -13.87 -21.46 15.42
N ALA A 51 -14.25 -20.64 16.40
CA ALA A 51 -14.32 -21.01 17.81
C ALA A 51 -15.56 -20.37 18.48
N PRO A 52 -16.79 -20.62 17.97
CA PRO A 52 -17.98 -19.90 18.40
C PRO A 52 -18.30 -20.09 19.90
N GLN A 53 -17.85 -21.20 20.50
CA GLN A 53 -18.01 -21.48 21.93
C GLN A 53 -17.28 -20.49 22.85
N ASP A 54 -16.27 -19.76 22.34
CA ASP A 54 -15.54 -18.77 23.14
C ASP A 54 -16.34 -17.46 23.27
N GLY A 55 -17.42 -17.28 22.48
CA GLY A 55 -18.28 -16.11 22.51
C GLY A 55 -17.64 -14.88 21.86
N LEU A 56 -18.06 -13.70 22.32
CA LEU A 56 -17.49 -12.42 21.86
C LEU A 56 -16.11 -12.20 22.49
N VAL A 57 -15.19 -11.67 21.70
CA VAL A 57 -13.83 -11.28 22.08
C VAL A 57 -13.71 -9.77 21.91
N THR A 58 -13.37 -9.08 22.99
CA THR A 58 -13.03 -7.65 22.95
C THR A 58 -11.55 -7.50 22.66
N LEU A 59 -11.23 -6.91 21.51
CA LEU A 59 -9.89 -6.71 20.99
C LEU A 59 -9.53 -5.22 21.05
N ASN A 60 -8.37 -4.92 21.61
CA ASN A 60 -7.76 -3.59 21.52
C ASN A 60 -6.77 -3.61 20.37
N PHE A 61 -7.00 -2.77 19.37
CA PHE A 61 -6.16 -2.63 18.19
C PHE A 61 -5.30 -1.37 18.28
N GLU A 62 -4.04 -1.54 17.92
CA GLU A 62 -3.18 -0.49 17.41
C GLU A 62 -3.22 -0.54 15.87
N GLU A 63 -3.47 0.59 15.23
CA GLU A 63 -3.29 0.79 13.79
C GLU A 63 -2.13 1.73 13.55
N HIS A 64 -1.17 1.30 12.73
CA HIS A 64 -0.21 2.18 12.08
C HIS A 64 -0.66 2.45 10.65
N ARG A 65 -0.99 3.71 10.35
CA ARG A 65 -1.51 4.17 9.06
C ARG A 65 -0.55 5.13 8.39
N VAL A 66 -0.20 4.84 7.14
CA VAL A 66 0.59 5.70 6.27
C VAL A 66 -0.24 6.07 5.04
N THR A 67 -0.41 7.36 4.82
CA THR A 67 -1.11 7.90 3.63
C THR A 67 -0.10 8.54 2.70
N GLN A 68 -0.13 8.10 1.44
CA GLN A 68 0.67 8.62 0.35
C GLN A 68 -0.23 9.29 -0.69
N GLN A 69 0.23 10.40 -1.25
CA GLN A 69 -0.41 11.03 -2.40
C GLN A 69 0.48 10.84 -3.63
N LEU A 70 -0.09 10.27 -4.67
CA LEU A 70 0.55 10.14 -5.98
C LEU A 70 0.42 11.46 -6.76
N ALA A 71 1.24 11.64 -7.80
CA ALA A 71 1.27 12.87 -8.59
C ALA A 71 -0.05 13.17 -9.34
N ASP A 72 -0.88 12.15 -9.59
CA ASP A 72 -2.22 12.30 -10.17
C ASP A 72 -3.31 12.66 -9.13
N GLY A 73 -2.93 12.82 -7.86
CA GLY A 73 -3.81 13.11 -6.75
C GLY A 73 -4.43 11.87 -6.10
N THR A 74 -4.16 10.66 -6.61
CA THR A 74 -4.59 9.40 -5.98
C THR A 74 -4.00 9.26 -4.59
N LEU A 75 -4.81 8.84 -3.62
CA LEU A 75 -4.35 8.51 -2.28
C LEU A 75 -4.17 7.00 -2.14
N VAL A 76 -3.01 6.58 -1.62
CA VAL A 76 -2.74 5.20 -1.24
C VAL A 76 -2.52 5.17 0.27
N ILE A 77 -3.32 4.38 0.97
CA ILE A 77 -3.32 4.29 2.44
C ILE A 77 -2.92 2.86 2.80
N HIS A 78 -1.80 2.72 3.50
CA HIS A 78 -1.35 1.46 4.07
C HIS A 78 -1.65 1.45 5.56
N SER A 79 -2.41 0.46 6.03
CA SER A 79 -2.72 0.29 7.45
C SER A 79 -2.28 -1.09 7.92
N ASN A 80 -1.44 -1.11 8.96
CA ASN A 80 -1.07 -2.31 9.69
C ASN A 80 -1.74 -2.29 11.05
N PHE A 81 -2.40 -3.37 11.42
CA PHE A 81 -3.12 -3.49 12.67
C PHE A 81 -2.55 -4.63 13.49
N HIS A 82 -2.38 -4.39 14.78
CA HIS A 82 -2.10 -5.40 15.78
C HIS A 82 -3.14 -5.30 16.89
N GLY A 83 -3.84 -6.40 17.15
CA GLY A 83 -4.91 -6.46 18.14
C GLY A 83 -4.69 -7.54 19.16
N THR A 84 -5.01 -7.27 20.42
CA THR A 84 -5.00 -8.28 21.49
C THR A 84 -6.28 -8.23 22.30
N GLY A 85 -6.73 -9.36 22.81
CA GLY A 85 -7.91 -9.42 23.66
C GLY A 85 -8.13 -10.76 24.33
N THR A 86 -9.18 -10.84 25.14
CA THR A 86 -9.55 -12.05 25.87
C THR A 86 -11.04 -12.29 25.74
N SER A 87 -11.44 -13.55 25.49
CA SER A 87 -12.84 -13.96 25.52
C SER A 87 -13.40 -13.98 26.95
N ALA A 88 -14.72 -14.10 27.08
CA ALA A 88 -15.38 -14.29 28.37
C ALA A 88 -14.92 -15.58 29.09
N SER A 89 -14.46 -16.59 28.35
CA SER A 89 -13.91 -17.85 28.89
C SER A 89 -12.43 -17.78 29.26
N GLY A 90 -11.78 -16.62 29.12
CA GLY A 90 -10.37 -16.42 29.45
C GLY A 90 -9.39 -16.81 28.35
N VAL A 91 -9.89 -17.08 27.13
CA VAL A 91 -9.04 -17.41 25.98
C VAL A 91 -8.42 -16.13 25.44
N GLU A 92 -7.10 -16.09 25.37
CA GLU A 92 -6.35 -14.98 24.78
C GLU A 92 -6.36 -15.05 23.25
N TYR A 93 -6.40 -13.88 22.64
CA TYR A 93 -6.48 -13.68 21.21
C TYR A 93 -5.48 -12.61 20.76
N VAL A 94 -4.75 -12.90 19.69
CA VAL A 94 -3.89 -11.95 18.98
C VAL A 94 -4.36 -11.89 17.53
N VAL A 95 -4.51 -10.69 16.98
CA VAL A 95 -4.97 -10.40 15.62
C VAL A 95 -3.96 -9.55 14.89
N ASN A 96 -3.61 -9.92 13.67
CA ASN A 96 -2.89 -9.02 12.76
C ASN A 96 -3.74 -8.78 11.52
N ARG A 97 -3.80 -7.53 11.07
CA ARG A 97 -4.46 -7.20 9.81
C ARG A 97 -3.59 -6.25 9.00
N HIS A 98 -3.52 -6.49 7.71
CA HIS A 98 -2.95 -5.57 6.75
C HIS A 98 -4.06 -5.09 5.83
N GLN A 99 -4.07 -3.79 5.54
CA GLN A 99 -5.04 -3.18 4.65
C GLN A 99 -4.33 -2.20 3.72
N VAL A 100 -4.72 -2.22 2.46
CA VAL A 100 -4.36 -1.19 1.48
C VAL A 100 -5.65 -0.58 0.95
N THR A 101 -5.79 0.73 1.04
CA THR A 101 -6.90 1.48 0.44
C THR A 101 -6.35 2.40 -0.64
N VAL A 102 -6.97 2.39 -1.81
CA VAL A 102 -6.68 3.33 -2.91
C VAL A 102 -7.91 4.21 -3.13
N VAL A 103 -7.73 5.52 -3.14
CA VAL A 103 -8.79 6.51 -3.35
C VAL A 103 -8.45 7.39 -4.55
N VAL A 104 -9.33 7.40 -5.56
CA VAL A 104 -9.25 8.22 -6.77
C VAL A 104 -10.47 9.13 -6.81
N GLY A 105 -10.26 10.42 -6.56
CA GLY A 105 -11.34 11.41 -6.46
C GLY A 105 -12.31 11.07 -5.34
N GLN A 106 -13.54 10.69 -5.69
CA GLN A 106 -14.60 10.29 -4.75
C GLN A 106 -14.80 8.77 -4.68
N THR A 107 -14.02 8.01 -5.44
CA THR A 107 -14.11 6.54 -5.50
C THR A 107 -12.90 5.90 -4.83
N GLY A 108 -13.03 4.67 -4.37
CA GLY A 108 -11.93 3.93 -3.81
C GLY A 108 -12.17 2.43 -3.73
N SER A 109 -11.09 1.73 -3.43
CA SER A 109 -11.08 0.31 -3.15
C SER A 109 -10.19 0.01 -1.96
N ALA A 110 -10.48 -1.05 -1.23
CA ALA A 110 -9.63 -1.54 -0.16
C ALA A 110 -9.49 -3.05 -0.22
N THR A 111 -8.28 -3.54 -0.01
CA THR A 111 -7.99 -4.97 0.18
C THR A 111 -7.61 -5.18 1.64
N PHE A 112 -8.19 -6.19 2.28
CA PHE A 112 -7.90 -6.53 3.67
C PHE A 112 -7.43 -7.97 3.75
N GLU A 113 -6.37 -8.18 4.50
CA GLU A 113 -5.94 -9.49 4.92
C GLU A 113 -5.87 -9.52 6.45
N VAL A 114 -6.71 -10.35 7.06
CA VAL A 114 -6.67 -10.60 8.50
C VAL A 114 -5.96 -11.93 8.70
N ARG A 115 -4.80 -11.88 9.33
CA ARG A 115 -4.01 -13.05 9.69
C ARG A 115 -4.15 -13.32 11.18
N ARG A 116 -4.82 -14.45 11.46
CA ARG A 116 -4.96 -15.15 12.75
C ARG A 116 -5.56 -14.30 13.86
N ILE A 117 -6.75 -14.65 14.34
CA ILE A 117 -7.24 -14.29 15.67
C ILE A 117 -6.96 -15.50 16.58
N SER A 118 -5.77 -15.60 17.18
CA SER A 118 -5.22 -16.89 17.67
C SER A 118 -5.69 -17.36 19.05
N LYS A 119 -6.34 -18.54 19.14
CA LYS A 119 -6.30 -19.47 20.28
C LYS A 119 -5.29 -20.59 20.00
N GLY A 120 -4.05 -20.43 20.49
CA GLY A 120 -3.02 -21.49 20.48
C GLY A 120 -2.88 -22.24 19.13
N SER A 121 -2.61 -23.55 19.20
CA SER A 121 -2.47 -24.45 18.04
C SER A 121 -3.80 -24.93 17.44
N GLY A 122 -4.93 -24.30 17.78
CA GLY A 122 -6.24 -24.64 17.24
C GLY A 122 -6.59 -23.83 15.99
N ASP A 123 -7.72 -24.15 15.37
CA ASP A 123 -8.21 -23.45 14.18
C ASP A 123 -8.53 -21.98 14.49
N ASN A 124 -7.99 -21.09 13.65
CA ASN A 124 -8.17 -19.65 13.73
C ASN A 124 -8.75 -19.10 12.44
N VAL A 125 -9.50 -18.00 12.56
CA VAL A 125 -10.05 -17.35 11.37
C VAL A 125 -8.95 -16.62 10.58
N GLN A 126 -8.95 -16.85 9.28
CA GLN A 126 -8.24 -16.04 8.29
C GLN A 126 -9.27 -15.42 7.35
N ILE A 127 -9.15 -14.11 7.10
CA ILE A 127 -10.11 -13.35 6.29
C ILE A 127 -9.34 -12.65 5.18
N GLU A 128 -9.84 -12.78 3.96
CA GLU A 128 -9.44 -12.00 2.79
C GLU A 128 -10.67 -11.26 2.27
N ALA A 129 -10.56 -9.95 2.09
CA ALA A 129 -11.69 -9.16 1.65
C ALA A 129 -11.30 -8.04 0.70
N THR A 130 -12.24 -7.67 -0.17
CA THR A 130 -12.16 -6.49 -1.01
C THR A 130 -13.39 -5.62 -0.77
N ARG A 131 -13.19 -4.31 -0.70
CA ARG A 131 -14.26 -3.30 -0.63
C ARG A 131 -14.11 -2.32 -1.78
N THR A 132 -15.21 -1.89 -2.39
CA THR A 132 -15.25 -0.71 -3.27
C THR A 132 -16.21 0.32 -2.71
N PHE A 133 -16.03 1.61 -3.02
CA PHE A 133 -16.93 2.69 -2.62
C PHE A 133 -16.82 3.91 -3.54
N PRO A 134 -17.89 4.67 -3.83
CA PRO A 134 -19.31 4.29 -3.81
C PRO A 134 -19.75 3.52 -5.08
N PRO A 135 -20.78 2.64 -5.01
CA PRO A 135 -21.45 2.19 -3.80
C PRO A 135 -20.55 1.28 -2.97
N VAL A 136 -20.85 1.15 -1.67
CA VAL A 136 -20.13 0.21 -0.80
C VAL A 136 -20.48 -1.21 -1.22
N VAL A 137 -19.49 -1.95 -1.72
CA VAL A 137 -19.61 -3.37 -2.07
C VAL A 137 -18.46 -4.12 -1.43
N ASP A 138 -18.78 -5.12 -0.61
CA ASP A 138 -17.81 -5.97 0.07
C ASP A 138 -17.86 -7.39 -0.50
N THR A 139 -16.69 -7.96 -0.79
CA THR A 139 -16.51 -9.39 -1.05
C THR A 139 -15.58 -9.93 0.02
N ILE A 140 -16.05 -10.90 0.80
CA ILE A 140 -15.33 -11.42 1.97
C ILE A 140 -15.23 -12.93 1.83
N THR A 141 -14.02 -13.46 1.93
CA THR A 141 -13.73 -14.88 2.04
C THR A 141 -13.12 -15.14 3.40
N PHE A 142 -13.63 -16.14 4.12
CA PHE A 142 -13.04 -16.57 5.38
C PHE A 142 -12.78 -18.08 5.37
N ARG A 143 -11.77 -18.50 6.14
CA ARG A 143 -11.42 -19.90 6.36
C ARG A 143 -10.89 -20.12 7.77
N CYS A 144 -11.07 -21.33 8.28
CA CYS A 144 -10.50 -21.79 9.53
C CYS A 144 -9.18 -22.50 9.24
N VAL A 145 -8.10 -22.03 9.86
CA VAL A 145 -6.73 -22.54 9.66
C VAL A 145 -6.06 -22.83 11.01
N GLY A 146 -5.55 -24.05 11.18
CA GLY A 146 -4.81 -24.53 12.35
C GLY A 146 -3.37 -24.87 12.01
#